data_AF-A0A2V7Y4W0-F1
#
_entry.id   AF-A0A2V7Y4W0-F1
#
_cell.length_a   1.000
_cell.length_b   1.000
_cell.length_c   1.000
_cell.angle_alpha   90.00
_cell.angle_beta   90.00
_cell.angle_gamma   90.00
#
_symmetry.space_group_name_H-M   'P 1'
#
loop_
_entity.id
_entity.type
_entity.pdbx_description
1 polymer ?
#
loop_
_entity_poly.entity_id
_entity_poly.type
_entity_poly.pdbx_seq_one_letter_code
_entity_poly.pdbx_strand_id
1 'polypeptide(L)' 'MFATVTIDPEVHTLVWPNGADFDPAVLHNWSQHEPARREIGLRPEGAALT' A
#
# COMPACT_ATOMS: atom_id res chain seq x y z
N MET A 1 4.02 17.30 -2.03
CA MET A 1 5.39 16.79 -1.78
C MET A 1 5.40 15.29 -2.06
N PHE A 2 5.79 14.88 -3.26
CA PHE A 2 5.99 13.47 -3.66
C PHE A 2 7.18 13.31 -4.63
N ALA A 3 7.88 14.40 -4.95
CA ALA A 3 8.85 14.48 -6.05
C ALA A 3 10.25 13.95 -5.70
N THR A 4 10.48 13.59 -4.43
CA THR A 4 11.78 13.10 -3.96
C THR A 4 11.55 11.87 -3.08
N VAL A 5 12.31 10.83 -3.35
CA VAL A 5 12.31 9.55 -2.64
C VAL A 5 13.76 9.10 -2.47
N THR A 6 14.09 8.47 -1.35
CA THR A 6 15.41 7.90 -1.07
C THR A 6 15.27 6.38 -0.99
N ILE A 7 16.31 5.64 -1.40
CA ILE A 7 16.37 4.18 -1.22
C ILE A 7 17.11 3.92 0.10
N ASP A 8 16.48 3.18 1.01
CA ASP A 8 17.15 2.63 2.18
C ASP A 8 18.00 1.41 1.74
N PRO A 9 19.33 1.43 1.90
CA PRO A 9 20.18 0.34 1.43
C PRO A 9 20.19 -0.89 2.34
N GLU A 10 19.69 -0.80 3.57
CA GLU A 10 19.63 -1.95 4.50
C GLU A 10 18.41 -2.80 4.22
N VAL A 11 17.25 -2.16 4.08
CA VAL A 11 15.96 -2.85 3.86
C VAL A 11 15.47 -2.78 2.41
N HIS A 12 16.19 -2.06 1.53
CA HIS A 12 15.88 -1.93 0.10
C HIS A 12 14.47 -1.35 -0.18
N THR A 13 13.98 -0.47 0.70
CA THR A 13 12.68 0.20 0.57
C THR A 13 12.82 1.63 0.06
N LEU A 14 11.75 2.14 -0.52
CA LEU A 14 11.58 3.54 -0.91
C LEU A 14 11.04 4.35 0.27
N VAL A 15 11.77 5.36 0.71
CA VAL A 15 11.40 6.22 1.83
C VAL A 15 11.09 7.64 1.34
N TRP A 16 9.88 8.13 1.62
CA TRP A 16 9.48 9.51 1.35
C TRP A 16 9.79 10.45 2.52
N PRO A 17 9.92 11.78 2.29
CA PRO A 17 10.22 12.75 3.34
C PRO A 17 9.20 12.82 4.49
N ASN A 18 7.99 12.30 4.32
CA ASN A 18 6.97 12.20 5.36
C ASN A 18 7.11 10.95 6.24
N GLY A 19 8.14 10.13 6.02
CA GLY A 19 8.40 8.91 6.77
C GLY A 19 7.66 7.66 6.24
N ALA A 20 6.97 7.76 5.10
CA ALA A 20 6.36 6.59 4.48
C ALA A 20 7.42 5.74 3.78
N ASP A 21 7.46 4.44 4.10
CA ASP A 21 8.30 3.43 3.47
C ASP A 21 7.46 2.48 2.60
N PHE A 22 7.98 2.12 1.42
CA PHE A 22 7.34 1.16 0.53
C PHE A 22 8.36 0.23 -0.13
N ASP A 23 8.01 -1.05 -0.23
CA ASP A 23 8.76 -2.01 -1.04
C ASP A 23 8.61 -1.66 -2.54
N PRO A 24 9.71 -1.54 -3.32
CA PRO A 24 9.67 -1.28 -4.75
C PRO A 24 8.83 -2.27 -5.55
N ALA A 25 8.85 -3.56 -5.17
CA ALA A 25 8.09 -4.61 -5.85
C ALA A 25 6.58 -4.44 -5.64
N VAL A 26 6.16 -4.04 -4.44
CA VAL A 26 4.76 -3.72 -4.14
C VAL A 26 4.29 -2.52 -4.97
N LEU A 27 5.11 -1.47 -5.07
CA LEU A 27 4.79 -0.28 -5.85
C LEU A 27 4.74 -0.58 -7.36
N HIS A 28 5.70 -1.36 -7.88
CA HIS A 28 5.77 -1.74 -9.29
C HIS A 28 4.56 -2.59 -9.71
N ASN A 29 4.12 -3.52 -8.85
CA ASN A 29 3.03 -4.44 -9.16
C ASN A 29 1.66 -3.90 -8.73
N TRP A 30 1.57 -2.64 -8.28
CA TRP A 30 0.36 -2.06 -7.68
C TRP A 30 -0.92 -2.27 -8.51
N SER A 31 -0.82 -2.14 -9.83
CA SER A 31 -1.95 -2.35 -10.76
C SER A 31 -2.49 -3.79 -10.76
N GLN A 32 -1.65 -4.77 -10.42
CA GLN A 32 -2.01 -6.18 -10.32
C GLN A 32 -2.69 -6.52 -8.99
N HIS A 33 -2.47 -5.70 -7.95
CA HIS A 33 -3.01 -5.92 -6.60
C HIS A 33 -4.27 -5.07 -6.28
N GLU A 34 -4.61 -4.07 -7.10
CA GLU A 34 -5.84 -3.28 -6.97
C GLU A 34 -7.14 -4.12 -6.86
N PRO A 35 -7.34 -5.19 -7.66
CA PRO A 35 -8.60 -5.94 -7.64
C PRO A 35 -8.88 -6.62 -6.29
N ALA A 36 -7.84 -7.06 -5.57
CA ALA A 36 -7.97 -7.77 -4.30
C ALA A 36 -8.28 -6.82 -3.12
N ARG A 37 -7.97 -5.52 -3.22
CA ARG A 37 -8.08 -4.59 -2.09
C ARG A 37 -9.46 -3.94 -1.94
N ARG A 38 -10.28 -3.87 -3.00
CA ARG A 38 -11.67 -3.34 -2.90
C ARG A 38 -12.62 -4.25 -2.13
N GLU A 39 -12.32 -5.55 -2.02
CA GLU A 39 -13.24 -6.52 -1.44
C GLU A 39 -13.27 -6.51 0.10
N ILE A 40 -12.20 -6.05 0.76
CA ILE A 40 -12.13 -6.00 2.24
C ILE A 40 -12.73 -4.69 2.80
N GLY A 41 -12.88 -3.64 1.99
CA GLY A 41 -13.40 -2.33 2.42
C GLY A 41 -14.93 -2.18 2.35
N LEU A 42 -15.67 -3.19 1.90
CA LEU A 42 -17.12 -3.12 1.65
C LEU A 42 -17.94 -4.14 2.44
N ARG A 43 -17.43 -4.69 3.55
CA ARG A 43 -18.27 -5.45 4.47
C ARG A 43 -18.96 -4.47 5.42
N PRO A 44 -20.26 -4.15 5.27
CA PRO A 44 -20.99 -3.52 6.35
C PRO A 44 -21.04 -4.50 7.51
N GLU A 45 -20.31 -4.20 8.57
CA GLU A 45 -20.50 -4.82 9.88
C GLU A 45 -21.92 -4.49 10.39
N GLY A 46 -22.90 -5.33 10.04
CA GLY A 46 -24.29 -5.09 10.43
C GLY A 46 -25.33 -6.09 9.97
N ALA A 47 -25.02 -7.09 9.15
CA ALA A 47 -25.95 -8.20 8.88
C ALA A 47 -25.87 -9.25 10.01
N ALA A 48 -26.17 -8.82 11.23
CA ALA A 48 -26.44 -9.74 12.33
C ALA A 48 -27.85 -10.32 12.17
N LEU A 49 -27.92 -11.65 12.04
CA LEU A 49 -28.99 -12.54 12.50
C LEU A 49 -30.45 -12.18 12.11
N THR A 50 -31.00 -12.95 11.18
CA THR A 50 -32.40 -13.40 11.17
C THR A 50 -32.44 -14.81 10.61
#